data_AF-A0AAP5BKE9-F1
#
_entry.id   AF-A0AAP5BKE9-F1
#
_cell.length_a   1.000
_cell.length_b   1.000
_cell.length_c   1.000
_cell.angle_alpha   90.00
_cell.angle_beta   90.00
_cell.angle_gamma   90.00
#
_symmetry.space_group_name_H-M   'P 1'
#
loop_
_entity.id
_entity.type
_entity.pdbx_description
1 polymer ?
#
loop_
_entity_poly.entity_id
_entity_poly.type
_entity_poly.pdbx_seq_one_letter_code
_entity_poly.pdbx_strand_id
1 'polypeptide(L)'
;MKNGIRLMLVMSVLAAGGHAGMARADDDYGCRIVICLGNPSSNGGPWAPSTCGPAMDHLMDDLRHGRGWPQCKDSDMTVRQNNTPYDPCPAGTTAAAAGAWVAEGQRKAGARPYSGMGGFGLVGTPKPSVADLNSGYAYYGPQACVGSQVGAYQVYGDPSVDASAVGWRNARDGGGYDGDPVTVTVYDHIVWQQPQSPNAVDVYEAGQFQTRIHY
;
A
#
# COMPACT_ATOMS: atom_id res chain seq x y z
N MET A 1 10.27 -49.45 84.80
CA MET A 1 11.60 -48.99 84.37
C MET A 1 11.63 -49.00 82.85
N LYS A 2 11.88 -47.82 82.26
CA LYS A 2 12.46 -47.54 80.93
C LYS A 2 11.84 -48.17 79.66
N ASN A 3 11.57 -47.28 78.69
CA ASN A 3 11.67 -47.41 77.22
C ASN A 3 10.37 -46.93 76.55
N GLY A 4 10.35 -46.00 75.60
CA GLY A 4 11.39 -45.27 74.90
C GLY A 4 10.70 -44.45 73.80
N ILE A 5 11.06 -43.19 73.68
CA ILE A 5 10.62 -42.23 72.66
C ILE A 5 10.97 -42.75 71.27
N ARG A 6 10.07 -42.56 70.28
CA ARG A 6 10.43 -42.03 68.94
C ARG A 6 9.20 -41.60 68.15
N LEU A 7 8.98 -40.28 68.21
CA LEU A 7 8.30 -39.47 67.22
C LEU A 7 9.03 -39.63 65.86
N MET A 8 8.34 -40.06 64.81
CA MET A 8 8.78 -39.83 63.43
C MET A 8 7.62 -39.20 62.66
N LEU A 9 7.76 -37.90 62.43
CA LEU A 9 6.91 -37.07 61.62
C LEU A 9 7.43 -37.17 60.19
N VAL A 10 6.77 -37.97 59.35
CA VAL A 10 7.10 -38.07 57.93
C VAL A 10 6.42 -36.90 57.21
N MET A 11 7.18 -35.82 56.99
CA MET A 11 6.77 -34.74 56.08
C MET A 11 6.93 -35.24 54.65
N SER A 12 5.82 -35.60 54.00
CA SER A 12 5.76 -35.80 52.55
C SER A 12 5.82 -34.44 51.86
N VAL A 13 7.00 -34.10 51.32
CA VAL A 13 7.17 -32.97 50.41
C VAL A 13 6.50 -33.36 49.08
N LEU A 14 5.33 -32.79 48.80
CA LEU A 14 4.80 -32.76 47.44
C LEU A 14 5.70 -31.84 46.61
N ALA A 15 6.66 -32.44 45.90
CA ALA A 15 7.29 -31.80 44.77
C ALA A 15 6.24 -31.69 43.66
N ALA A 16 5.48 -30.59 43.66
CA ALA A 16 4.81 -30.12 42.46
C ALA A 16 5.92 -29.70 41.48
N GLY A 17 6.41 -30.67 40.72
CA GLY A 17 7.15 -30.42 39.50
C GLY A 17 6.22 -29.70 38.55
N GLY A 18 6.16 -28.37 38.67
CA GLY A 18 5.60 -27.52 37.64
C GLY A 18 6.32 -27.84 36.35
N HIS A 19 5.63 -28.51 35.44
CA HIS A 19 6.00 -28.50 34.04
C HIS A 19 5.93 -27.05 33.58
N ALA A 20 7.02 -26.31 33.77
CA ALA A 20 7.33 -25.20 32.90
C ALA A 20 7.61 -25.82 31.53
N GLY A 21 6.54 -26.15 30.81
CA GLY A 21 6.59 -26.05 29.37
C GLY A 21 6.98 -24.61 29.11
N MET A 22 8.26 -24.37 28.83
CA MET A 22 8.63 -23.24 28.00
C MET A 22 8.00 -23.51 26.63
N ALA A 23 6.69 -23.30 26.51
CA ALA A 23 6.12 -22.87 25.25
C ALA A 23 6.89 -21.59 24.92
N ARG A 24 7.62 -21.63 23.81
CA ARG A 24 8.46 -20.51 23.39
C ARG A 24 7.51 -19.34 23.16
N ALA A 25 7.65 -18.27 23.93
CA ALA A 25 6.80 -17.09 23.81
C ALA A 25 6.85 -16.44 22.41
N ASP A 26 7.89 -16.74 21.64
CA ASP A 26 8.05 -16.33 20.24
C ASP A 26 6.95 -16.92 19.32
N ASP A 27 6.51 -18.15 19.61
CA ASP A 27 5.50 -18.89 18.84
C ASP A 27 4.15 -18.17 18.94
N ASP A 28 3.79 -17.72 20.14
CA ASP A 28 2.51 -17.08 20.44
C ASP A 28 2.39 -15.71 19.76
N TYR A 29 3.49 -14.95 19.73
CA TYR A 29 3.53 -13.65 19.08
C TYR A 29 3.44 -13.77 17.55
N GLY A 30 4.29 -14.61 16.94
CA GLY A 30 4.26 -14.83 15.48
C GLY A 30 2.92 -15.37 15.01
N CYS A 31 2.34 -16.33 15.73
CA CYS A 31 1.01 -16.84 15.39
C CYS A 31 -0.10 -15.81 15.64
N ARG A 32 0.02 -14.93 16.64
CA ARG A 32 -0.90 -13.80 16.82
C ARG A 32 -0.88 -12.85 15.63
N ILE A 33 0.31 -12.52 15.10
CA ILE A 33 0.45 -11.69 13.90
C ILE A 33 -0.26 -12.34 12.72
N VAL A 34 0.02 -13.61 12.45
CA VAL A 34 -0.65 -14.36 11.36
C VAL A 34 -2.17 -14.30 11.49
N ILE A 35 -2.71 -14.54 12.68
CA ILE A 35 -4.16 -14.48 12.93
C ILE A 35 -4.72 -13.08 12.66
N CYS A 36 -4.01 -12.03 13.05
CA CYS A 36 -4.44 -10.65 12.84
C CYS A 36 -4.44 -10.25 11.36
N LEU A 37 -3.43 -10.68 10.61
CA LEU A 37 -3.32 -10.43 9.17
C LEU A 37 -4.35 -11.22 8.35
N GLY A 38 -4.63 -12.46 8.74
CA GLY A 38 -5.60 -13.33 8.07
C GLY A 38 -7.06 -13.10 8.49
N ASN A 39 -7.34 -12.14 9.37
CA ASN A 39 -8.69 -11.92 9.86
C ASN A 39 -9.56 -11.20 8.80
N PRO A 40 -10.61 -11.84 8.25
CA PRO A 40 -11.48 -11.22 7.26
C PRO A 40 -12.31 -10.06 7.82
N SER A 41 -12.43 -9.95 9.16
CA SER A 41 -13.15 -8.87 9.84
C SER A 41 -12.36 -7.55 9.85
N SER A 42 -11.14 -7.55 9.32
CA SER A 42 -10.20 -6.45 9.47
C SER A 42 -10.53 -5.20 8.67
N ASN A 43 -11.63 -5.14 7.89
CA ASN A 43 -12.27 -3.97 7.22
C ASN A 43 -11.63 -2.57 7.46
N GLY A 44 -10.35 -2.36 7.11
CA GLY A 44 -9.60 -1.19 7.59
C GLY A 44 -8.13 -1.41 7.95
N GLY A 45 -7.63 -2.64 7.94
CA GLY A 45 -6.20 -2.95 8.02
C GLY A 45 -5.82 -3.89 9.17
N PRO A 46 -4.55 -4.27 9.27
CA PRO A 46 -4.13 -5.41 10.10
C PRO A 46 -4.22 -5.18 11.61
N TRP A 47 -4.51 -3.95 12.05
CA TRP A 47 -4.74 -3.58 13.45
C TRP A 47 -6.14 -3.93 13.96
N ALA A 48 -7.07 -4.32 13.08
CA ALA A 48 -8.42 -4.71 13.45
C ALA A 48 -8.53 -6.24 13.65
N PRO A 49 -9.42 -6.71 14.54
CA PRO A 49 -10.14 -5.96 15.58
C PRO A 49 -9.17 -5.44 16.65
N SER A 50 -9.63 -4.59 17.58
CA SER A 50 -8.77 -3.92 18.58
C SER A 50 -7.83 -4.84 19.38
N THR A 51 -8.11 -6.14 19.45
CA THR A 51 -7.23 -7.15 20.04
C THR A 51 -5.92 -7.36 19.28
N CYS A 52 -5.84 -6.92 18.02
CA CYS A 52 -4.67 -7.02 17.15
C CYS A 52 -3.71 -5.85 17.28
N GLY A 53 -4.20 -4.68 17.75
CA GLY A 53 -3.41 -3.46 17.83
C GLY A 53 -2.06 -3.64 18.53
N PRO A 54 -2.01 -4.16 19.78
CA PRO A 54 -0.75 -4.32 20.50
C PRO A 54 0.26 -5.26 19.81
N ALA A 55 -0.23 -6.31 19.15
CA ALA A 55 0.64 -7.23 18.43
C ALA A 55 1.21 -6.56 17.17
N MET A 56 0.37 -5.87 16.40
CA MET A 56 0.79 -5.15 15.21
C MET A 56 1.74 -3.99 15.52
N ASP A 57 1.53 -3.28 16.62
CA ASP A 57 2.44 -2.22 17.07
C ASP A 57 3.82 -2.78 17.41
N HIS A 58 3.87 -3.94 18.07
CA HIS A 58 5.12 -4.64 18.36
C HIS A 58 5.83 -5.06 17.07
N LEU A 59 5.08 -5.53 16.06
CA LEU A 59 5.64 -5.87 14.75
C LEU A 59 6.23 -4.66 14.04
N MET A 60 5.53 -3.53 14.03
CA MET A 60 6.07 -2.31 13.43
C MET A 60 7.31 -1.80 14.17
N ASP A 61 7.38 -1.99 15.49
CA ASP A 61 8.60 -1.71 16.24
C ASP A 61 9.75 -2.65 15.84
N ASP A 62 9.48 -3.95 15.72
CA ASP A 62 10.46 -4.94 15.25
C ASP A 62 11.04 -4.55 13.89
N LEU A 63 10.17 -4.28 12.91
CA LEU A 63 10.56 -3.95 11.55
C LEU A 63 11.36 -2.65 11.45
N ARG A 64 10.98 -1.61 12.20
CA ARG A 64 11.71 -0.33 12.26
C ARG A 64 13.11 -0.47 12.87
N HIS A 65 13.32 -1.44 13.75
CA HIS A 65 14.62 -1.76 14.33
C HIS A 65 15.40 -2.82 13.55
N GLY A 66 14.92 -3.22 12.37
CA GLY A 66 15.57 -4.21 11.52
C GLY A 66 15.52 -5.64 12.07
N ARG A 67 14.61 -5.91 13.01
CA ARG A 67 14.34 -7.27 13.48
C ARG A 67 13.57 -8.03 12.40
N GLY A 68 13.80 -9.33 12.33
CA GLY A 68 13.20 -10.21 11.33
C GLY A 68 11.71 -10.41 11.56
N TRP A 69 11.03 -10.93 10.53
CA TRP A 69 9.62 -11.29 10.62
C TRP A 69 9.39 -12.43 11.62
N PRO A 70 8.44 -12.31 12.57
CA PRO A 70 8.18 -13.34 13.55
C PRO A 70 7.64 -14.61 12.89
N GLN A 71 8.04 -15.78 13.39
CA GLN A 71 7.68 -17.06 12.78
C GLN A 71 6.46 -17.67 13.48
N CYS A 72 5.57 -18.30 12.71
CA CYS A 72 4.52 -19.17 13.23
C CYS A 72 4.67 -20.55 12.57
N LYS A 73 4.96 -21.58 13.38
CA LYS A 73 5.35 -22.91 12.89
C LYS A 73 4.31 -23.59 12.01
N ASP A 74 3.03 -23.31 12.25
CA ASP A 74 1.90 -23.94 11.57
C ASP A 74 1.24 -23.00 10.53
N SER A 75 1.99 -22.04 10.01
CA SER A 75 1.51 -21.07 9.02
C SER A 75 2.33 -21.09 7.73
N ASP A 76 1.64 -21.05 6.59
CA ASP A 76 2.23 -20.85 5.27
C ASP A 76 2.45 -19.36 4.94
N MET A 77 2.29 -18.48 5.93
CA MET A 77 2.49 -17.05 5.76
C MET A 77 3.98 -16.72 5.60
N THR A 78 4.31 -16.05 4.51
CA THR A 78 5.66 -15.60 4.20
C THR A 78 5.66 -14.11 3.90
N VAL A 79 6.82 -13.49 4.03
CA VAL A 79 6.95 -12.06 3.76
C VAL A 79 8.10 -11.74 2.83
N ARG A 80 7.93 -10.64 2.09
CA ARG A 80 8.98 -10.04 1.28
C ARG A 80 9.10 -8.57 1.63
N GLN A 81 10.32 -8.13 1.97
CA GLN A 81 10.59 -6.71 2.09
C GLN A 81 10.46 -6.05 0.73
N ASN A 82 9.84 -4.89 0.72
CA ASN A 82 9.65 -4.06 -0.47
C ASN A 82 10.04 -2.62 -0.15
N ASN A 83 10.54 -1.93 -1.17
CA ASN A 83 10.90 -0.52 -1.11
C ASN A 83 10.08 0.24 -2.14
N THR A 84 8.81 0.48 -1.79
CA THR A 84 7.86 1.18 -2.64
C THR A 84 6.86 1.93 -1.76
N PRO A 85 6.56 3.20 -2.07
CA PRO A 85 5.63 4.00 -1.28
C PRO A 85 4.16 3.78 -1.68
N TYR A 86 3.87 2.95 -2.67
CA TYR A 86 2.50 2.71 -3.15
C TYR A 86 2.08 1.27 -2.92
N ASP A 87 0.78 1.06 -2.71
CA ASP A 87 0.18 -0.26 -2.68
C ASP A 87 0.01 -0.81 -4.10
N PRO A 88 -0.21 -2.13 -4.27
CA PRO A 88 -0.74 -2.64 -5.52
C PRO A 88 -2.05 -1.91 -5.88
N CYS A 89 -2.25 -1.66 -7.17
CA CYS A 89 -3.47 -1.04 -7.63
C CYS A 89 -4.69 -1.92 -7.33
N PRO A 90 -5.83 -1.33 -6.94
CA PRO A 90 -7.04 -2.10 -6.63
C PRO A 90 -7.51 -2.89 -7.85
N ALA A 91 -8.25 -3.96 -7.60
CA ALA A 91 -8.77 -4.84 -8.65
C ALA A 91 -9.51 -4.04 -9.73
N GLY A 92 -9.24 -4.37 -11.00
CA GLY A 92 -9.79 -3.65 -12.16
C GLY A 92 -9.00 -2.41 -12.59
N THR A 93 -7.91 -2.07 -11.90
CA THR A 93 -7.01 -0.98 -12.28
C THR A 93 -5.56 -1.44 -12.43
N THR A 94 -4.77 -0.68 -13.19
CA THR A 94 -3.33 -0.90 -13.36
C THR A 94 -2.58 0.38 -13.04
N ALA A 95 -1.36 0.30 -12.51
CA ALA A 95 -0.54 1.49 -12.28
C ALA A 95 -0.20 2.16 -13.63
N ALA A 96 -0.49 3.46 -13.75
CA ALA A 96 -0.01 4.24 -14.87
C ALA A 96 1.50 4.43 -14.77
N ALA A 97 2.17 4.51 -15.93
CA ALA A 97 3.61 4.74 -15.99
C ALA A 97 4.00 6.02 -15.24
N ALA A 98 5.16 5.98 -14.57
CA ALA A 98 5.68 7.15 -13.87
C ALA A 98 5.89 8.33 -14.84
N GLY A 99 5.47 9.53 -14.44
CA GLY A 99 5.47 10.73 -15.26
C GLY A 99 4.36 10.80 -16.33
N ALA A 100 3.57 9.74 -16.51
CA ALA A 100 2.49 9.76 -17.50
C ALA A 100 1.37 10.69 -17.08
N TRP A 101 0.95 11.57 -18.00
CA TRP A 101 -0.20 12.45 -17.79
C TRP A 101 -1.50 11.71 -18.04
N VAL A 102 -2.33 11.65 -17.01
CA VAL A 102 -3.60 10.93 -17.03
C VAL A 102 -4.75 11.84 -16.65
N ALA A 103 -5.91 11.57 -17.22
CA ALA A 103 -7.16 12.26 -16.90
C ALA A 103 -8.30 11.25 -16.81
N GLU A 104 -9.21 11.46 -15.87
CA GLU A 104 -10.45 10.70 -15.81
C GLU A 104 -11.50 11.38 -16.72
N GLY A 105 -12.28 10.60 -17.45
CA GLY A 105 -13.38 11.14 -18.22
C GLY A 105 -13.94 10.20 -19.26
N GLN A 106 -14.85 10.76 -20.06
CA GLN A 106 -15.56 10.03 -21.11
C GLN A 106 -15.44 10.73 -22.45
N ARG A 107 -15.45 9.96 -23.53
CA ARG A 107 -15.49 10.50 -24.89
C ARG A 107 -16.89 11.05 -25.17
N LYS A 108 -16.99 12.31 -25.60
CA LYS A 108 -18.27 12.93 -25.94
C LYS A 108 -18.87 12.27 -27.19
N ALA A 109 -20.19 12.13 -27.19
CA ALA A 109 -20.91 11.64 -28.38
C ALA A 109 -20.67 12.59 -29.56
N GLY A 110 -20.37 12.04 -30.73
CA GLY A 110 -20.06 12.83 -31.93
C GLY A 110 -18.68 13.49 -31.95
N ALA A 111 -17.81 13.23 -30.96
CA ALA A 111 -16.44 13.74 -30.96
C ALA A 111 -15.68 13.26 -32.22
N ARG A 112 -15.12 14.21 -32.97
CA ARG A 112 -14.29 13.93 -34.15
C ARG A 112 -12.94 13.33 -33.75
N PRO A 113 -12.26 12.57 -34.63
CA PRO A 113 -10.95 11.94 -34.35
C PRO A 113 -9.80 12.89 -33.94
N TYR A 114 -9.99 14.21 -33.99
CA TYR A 114 -8.98 15.22 -33.63
C TYR A 114 -9.55 16.36 -32.77
N SER A 115 -10.60 16.07 -31.99
CA SER A 115 -11.25 17.08 -31.16
C SER A 115 -10.40 17.53 -29.94
N GLY A 116 -9.18 17.02 -29.83
CA GLY A 116 -8.27 17.28 -28.72
C GLY A 116 -8.95 17.01 -27.38
N MET A 117 -8.62 17.82 -26.38
CA MET A 117 -9.30 17.78 -25.08
C MET A 117 -10.82 18.02 -25.20
N GLY A 118 -11.26 18.86 -26.15
CA GLY A 118 -12.67 19.18 -26.36
C GLY A 118 -13.54 17.97 -26.69
N GLY A 119 -12.93 16.89 -27.19
CA GLY A 119 -13.57 15.61 -27.47
C GLY A 119 -13.96 14.79 -26.23
N PHE A 120 -13.56 15.23 -25.04
CA PHE A 120 -13.77 14.52 -23.78
C PHE A 120 -14.56 15.37 -22.79
N GLY A 121 -15.40 14.72 -21.99
CA GLY A 121 -15.92 15.25 -20.74
C GLY A 121 -15.01 14.78 -19.62
N LEU A 122 -14.08 15.63 -19.21
CA LEU A 122 -13.09 15.31 -18.17
C LEU A 122 -13.66 15.54 -16.77
N VAL A 123 -13.23 14.71 -15.83
CA VAL A 123 -13.47 14.88 -14.40
C VAL A 123 -12.20 15.50 -13.80
N GLY A 124 -12.27 16.80 -13.50
CA GLY A 124 -11.12 17.57 -13.01
C GLY A 124 -10.07 17.84 -14.09
N THR A 125 -8.86 18.20 -13.64
CA THR A 125 -7.72 18.47 -14.54
C THR A 125 -6.78 17.26 -14.65
N PRO A 126 -6.12 17.07 -15.80
CA PRO A 126 -5.06 16.07 -15.95
C PRO A 126 -3.96 16.23 -14.90
N LYS A 127 -3.38 15.11 -14.47
CA LYS A 127 -2.27 15.08 -13.49
C LYS A 127 -1.25 14.01 -13.89
N PRO A 128 0.04 14.20 -13.56
CA PRO A 128 1.03 13.15 -13.77
C PRO A 128 0.88 12.05 -12.71
N SER A 129 0.98 10.78 -13.12
CA SER A 129 1.13 9.64 -12.22
C SER A 129 2.57 9.55 -11.75
N VAL A 130 2.81 9.70 -10.45
CA VAL A 130 4.15 9.84 -9.85
C VAL A 130 4.89 11.04 -10.46
N ALA A 131 5.23 12.03 -9.62
CA ALA A 131 6.04 13.15 -10.10
C ALA A 131 7.37 12.63 -10.64
N ASP A 132 7.79 13.11 -11.83
CA ASP A 132 9.03 12.70 -12.46
C ASP A 132 10.21 12.84 -11.49
N LEU A 133 10.76 11.70 -11.08
CA LEU A 133 11.89 11.59 -10.14
C LEU A 133 13.19 12.15 -10.72
N ASN A 134 13.22 12.49 -12.02
CA ASN A 134 14.38 13.14 -12.66
C ASN A 134 14.58 14.61 -12.26
N SER A 135 13.63 15.23 -11.55
CA SER A 135 13.74 16.64 -11.11
C SER A 135 14.73 16.87 -9.95
N GLY A 136 15.44 15.83 -9.48
CA GLY A 136 16.43 15.92 -8.39
C GLY A 136 15.81 16.10 -7.00
N TYR A 137 14.52 16.38 -6.93
CA TYR A 137 13.72 16.31 -5.71
C TYR A 137 13.02 14.95 -5.69
N ALA A 138 13.45 14.06 -4.79
CA ALA A 138 12.84 12.75 -4.55
C ALA A 138 11.48 12.89 -3.84
N TYR A 139 10.56 13.65 -4.44
CA TYR A 139 9.20 13.78 -3.97
C TYR A 139 8.34 12.75 -4.69
N TYR A 140 7.93 11.71 -3.96
CA TYR A 140 6.94 10.77 -4.44
C TYR A 140 5.60 11.52 -4.62
N GLY A 141 5.20 11.79 -5.86
CA GLY A 141 3.87 12.32 -6.17
C GLY A 141 2.80 11.22 -6.11
N PRO A 142 1.50 11.54 -6.14
CA PRO A 142 0.46 10.50 -6.12
C PRO A 142 0.57 9.58 -7.35
N GLN A 143 0.40 8.27 -7.15
CA GLN A 143 0.36 7.29 -8.23
C GLN A 143 -1.08 7.12 -8.72
N ALA A 144 -1.27 7.12 -10.04
CA ALA A 144 -2.56 6.83 -10.64
C ALA A 144 -2.71 5.32 -10.87
N CYS A 145 -3.76 4.74 -10.30
CA CYS A 145 -4.27 3.44 -10.68
C CYS A 145 -5.42 3.65 -11.66
N VAL A 146 -5.18 3.29 -12.92
CA VAL A 146 -6.06 3.63 -14.05
C VAL A 146 -6.88 2.43 -14.51
N GLY A 147 -8.12 2.71 -14.88
CA GLY A 147 -9.03 1.73 -15.48
C GLY A 147 -8.80 1.52 -16.98
N SER A 148 -9.91 1.44 -17.74
CA SER A 148 -9.86 1.25 -19.19
C SER A 148 -9.55 2.56 -19.91
N GLN A 149 -8.64 2.51 -20.89
CA GLN A 149 -8.33 3.68 -21.71
C GLN A 149 -9.51 4.03 -22.63
N VAL A 150 -9.97 5.28 -22.54
CA VAL A 150 -11.06 5.85 -23.33
C VAL A 150 -10.54 6.61 -24.54
N GLY A 151 -9.32 7.16 -24.45
CA GLY A 151 -8.65 7.84 -25.54
C GLY A 151 -7.38 8.56 -25.10
N ALA A 152 -6.88 9.45 -25.95
CA ALA A 152 -5.78 10.34 -25.63
C ALA A 152 -5.90 11.62 -26.46
N TYR A 153 -5.31 12.71 -25.96
CA TYR A 153 -5.14 13.95 -26.71
C TYR A 153 -3.79 14.59 -26.39
N GLN A 154 -3.34 15.46 -27.29
CA GLN A 154 -2.12 16.24 -27.10
C GLN A 154 -2.45 17.66 -26.66
N VAL A 155 -1.62 18.20 -25.77
CA VAL A 155 -1.61 19.62 -25.38
C VAL A 155 -0.20 20.17 -25.54
N TYR A 156 -0.11 21.45 -25.90
CA TYR A 156 1.14 22.18 -25.91
C TYR A 156 1.18 23.03 -24.64
N GLY A 157 2.22 22.83 -23.81
CA GLY A 157 2.34 23.47 -22.49
C GLY A 157 1.90 22.57 -21.34
N ASP A 158 1.63 23.19 -20.18
CA ASP A 158 1.30 22.49 -18.93
C ASP A 158 -0.13 21.89 -18.99
N PRO A 159 -0.31 20.56 -18.86
CA PRO A 159 -1.64 19.94 -18.87
C PRO A 159 -2.46 20.15 -17.59
N SER A 160 -1.85 20.67 -16.51
CA SER A 160 -2.49 20.79 -15.19
C SER A 160 -3.44 21.98 -15.05
N VAL A 161 -3.38 22.93 -15.98
CA VAL A 161 -4.25 24.11 -15.98
C VAL A 161 -5.66 23.75 -16.46
N ASP A 162 -6.67 24.45 -15.92
CA ASP A 162 -8.04 24.37 -16.44
C ASP A 162 -8.03 24.74 -17.93
N ALA A 163 -8.60 23.87 -18.76
CA ALA A 163 -8.78 24.05 -20.19
C ALA A 163 -9.45 25.38 -20.55
N SER A 164 -10.27 25.93 -19.64
CA SER A 164 -10.91 27.23 -19.81
C SER A 164 -9.92 28.40 -19.77
N ALA A 165 -8.75 28.20 -19.14
CA ALA A 165 -7.64 29.17 -19.05
C ALA A 165 -6.61 28.98 -20.17
N VAL A 166 -6.55 27.80 -20.80
CA VAL A 166 -5.79 27.59 -22.04
C VAL A 166 -6.60 28.17 -23.20
N GLY A 167 -6.64 29.49 -23.26
CA GLY A 167 -7.05 30.14 -24.50
C GLY A 167 -6.18 29.58 -25.61
N TRP A 168 -6.81 29.03 -26.66
CA TRP A 168 -6.18 28.90 -27.96
C TRP A 168 -5.86 30.33 -28.43
N ARG A 169 -4.83 30.95 -27.84
CA ARG A 169 -4.15 32.07 -28.45
C ARG A 169 -3.55 31.46 -29.69
N ASN A 170 -4.31 31.60 -30.78
CA ASN A 170 -3.81 31.41 -32.13
C ASN A 170 -2.38 31.95 -32.14
N ALA A 171 -1.47 31.20 -32.76
CA ALA A 171 -0.09 31.58 -33.04
C ALA A 171 -0.01 32.82 -33.98
N ARG A 172 -0.71 33.89 -33.62
CA ARG A 172 -0.77 35.20 -34.26
C ARG A 172 0.15 36.20 -33.55
N ASP A 173 0.56 35.88 -32.32
CA ASP A 173 1.48 36.69 -31.53
C ASP A 173 2.96 36.25 -31.67
N GLY A 174 3.28 35.34 -32.60
CA GLY A 174 4.68 34.96 -32.92
C GLY A 174 5.43 34.17 -31.82
N GLY A 175 4.82 33.98 -30.64
CA GLY A 175 5.32 33.07 -29.61
C GLY A 175 4.77 31.67 -29.83
N GLY A 176 5.44 30.88 -30.66
CA GLY A 176 5.19 29.44 -30.70
C GLY A 176 5.43 28.86 -29.30
N TYR A 177 4.56 27.96 -28.86
CA TYR A 177 4.92 27.10 -27.73
C TYR A 177 6.01 26.16 -28.26
N ASP A 178 7.29 26.50 -28.03
CA ASP A 178 8.46 25.68 -28.37
C ASP A 178 8.58 24.42 -27.49
N GLY A 179 7.50 24.00 -26.85
CA GLY A 179 7.45 22.81 -26.00
C GLY A 179 6.98 21.59 -26.78
N ASP A 180 7.60 20.44 -26.51
CA ASP A 180 7.12 19.16 -27.02
C ASP A 180 5.66 18.91 -26.59
N PRO A 181 4.80 18.41 -27.50
CA PRO A 181 3.41 18.12 -27.15
C PRO A 181 3.35 17.06 -26.05
N VAL A 182 2.65 17.37 -24.97
CA VAL A 182 2.39 16.43 -23.89
C VAL A 182 1.16 15.61 -24.23
N THR A 183 1.30 14.27 -24.19
CA THR A 183 0.17 13.37 -24.40
C THR A 183 -0.53 13.11 -23.09
N VAL A 184 -1.81 13.46 -23.02
CA VAL A 184 -2.70 13.11 -21.90
C VAL A 184 -3.53 11.90 -22.30
N THR A 185 -3.45 10.84 -21.50
CA THR A 185 -4.26 9.64 -21.69
C THR A 185 -5.52 9.72 -20.82
N VAL A 186 -6.67 9.49 -21.44
CA VAL A 186 -7.98 9.56 -20.77
C VAL A 186 -8.45 8.16 -20.41
N TYR A 187 -8.79 7.94 -19.15
CA TYR A 187 -9.31 6.70 -18.60
C TYR A 187 -10.72 6.88 -18.09
N ASP A 188 -11.50 5.79 -18.04
CA ASP A 188 -12.88 5.79 -17.57
C ASP A 188 -13.00 6.10 -16.07
N HIS A 189 -12.01 5.68 -15.28
CA HIS A 189 -11.87 5.99 -13.85
C HIS A 189 -10.40 5.96 -13.43
N ILE A 190 -10.05 6.73 -12.40
CA ILE A 190 -8.72 6.78 -11.80
C ILE A 190 -8.83 6.75 -10.27
N VAL A 191 -8.11 5.83 -9.64
CA VAL A 191 -7.89 5.83 -8.19
C VAL A 191 -6.51 6.38 -7.90
N TRP A 192 -6.45 7.48 -7.16
CA TRP A 192 -5.19 8.10 -6.77
C TRP A 192 -4.71 7.54 -5.44
N GLN A 193 -3.51 6.94 -5.45
CA GLN A 193 -2.82 6.51 -4.24
C GLN A 193 -1.85 7.60 -3.79
N GLN A 194 -1.94 7.99 -2.52
CA GLN A 194 -0.94 8.86 -1.90
C GLN A 194 0.30 8.04 -1.54
N PRO A 195 1.50 8.63 -1.62
CA PRO A 195 2.71 7.96 -1.16
C PRO A 195 2.64 7.69 0.35
N GLN A 196 3.06 6.50 0.74
CA GLN A 196 3.26 6.05 2.11
C GLN A 196 4.76 5.92 2.40
N SER A 197 5.13 5.36 3.57
CA SER A 197 6.53 5.02 3.85
C SER A 197 7.06 4.08 2.75
N PRO A 198 8.24 4.32 2.17
CA PRO A 198 8.81 3.41 1.18
C PRO A 198 9.10 2.02 1.75
N ASN A 199 9.41 1.93 3.05
CA ASN A 199 9.64 0.65 3.70
C ASN A 199 8.32 -0.08 3.88
N ALA A 200 8.21 -1.23 3.23
CA ALA A 200 7.00 -2.03 3.27
C ALA A 200 7.31 -3.52 3.35
N VAL A 201 6.35 -4.27 3.88
CA VAL A 201 6.36 -5.73 3.85
C VAL A 201 5.17 -6.22 3.05
N ASP A 202 5.43 -7.01 2.03
CA ASP A 202 4.41 -7.76 1.30
C ASP A 202 4.19 -9.09 2.01
N VAL A 203 2.96 -9.30 2.46
CA VAL A 203 2.52 -10.51 3.15
C VAL A 203 1.90 -11.45 2.12
N TYR A 204 2.35 -12.70 2.13
CA TYR A 204 1.84 -13.76 1.28
C TYR A 204 1.34 -14.93 2.13
N GLU A 205 0.25 -15.56 1.71
CA GLU A 205 -0.26 -16.80 2.30
C GLU A 205 -0.41 -17.83 1.19
N ALA A 206 0.18 -19.01 1.36
CA ALA A 206 0.25 -20.05 0.32
C ALA A 206 0.77 -19.50 -1.04
N GLY A 207 1.68 -18.52 -0.99
CA GLY A 207 2.25 -17.84 -2.16
C GLY A 207 1.36 -16.79 -2.82
N GLN A 208 0.14 -16.55 -2.33
CA GLN A 208 -0.77 -15.51 -2.81
C GLN A 208 -0.57 -14.21 -2.02
N PHE A 209 -0.48 -13.07 -2.70
CA PHE A 209 -0.40 -11.77 -2.05
C PHE A 209 -1.66 -11.49 -1.24
N GLN A 210 -1.49 -11.12 0.02
CA GLN A 210 -2.59 -10.78 0.93
C GLN A 210 -2.68 -9.27 1.12
N THR A 211 -1.59 -8.66 1.59
CA THR A 211 -1.56 -7.22 1.87
C THR A 211 -0.13 -6.70 1.85
N ARG A 212 -0.01 -5.38 1.66
CA ARG A 212 1.20 -4.62 1.94
C ARG A 212 1.02 -3.86 3.24
N ILE A 213 2.08 -3.74 4.03
CA ILE A 213 2.09 -2.96 5.27
C ILE A 213 3.31 -2.03 5.25
N HIS A 214 3.06 -0.74 5.34
CA HIS A 214 4.08 0.31 5.36
C HIS A 214 4.49 0.64 6.81
N TYR A 215 5.78 0.91 7.06
CA TYR A 215 6.34 1.15 8.41
C TYR A 215 7.48 2.17 8.47
#